data_AF-A0A2G1WZC4-F1
#
_entry.id   AF-A0A2G1WZC4-F1
#
_cell.length_a   1.000
_cell.length_b   1.000
_cell.length_c   1.000
_cell.angle_alpha   90.00
_cell.angle_beta   90.00
_cell.angle_gamma   90.00
#
_symmetry.space_group_name_H-M   'P 1'
#
loop_
_entity.id
_entity.type
_entity.pdbx_description
1 polymer ?
#
loop_
_entity_poly.entity_id
_entity_poly.type
_entity_poly.pdbx_seq_one_letter_code
_entity_poly.pdbx_strand_id
1 'polypeptide(L)'
;AETLAAREAVDSAARSAAERPSSVFPVPSRSACEAATDGANYERVNERNRADLDKGLSRQSYHIAPAVGEVDAFLREDEAARDRILEAHPEVCFRGLNGGPLEHSKTGAPGVGERLGALDGHLDDPNAALGRVCRVLSEAQSDVAVAADPTVDDAVDALGLATVARRPLDELRFLPEGADYRDGEGIPMRMAYWSAERLD
;
A
#
# COMPACT_ATOMS: atom_id res chain seq x y z
N ALA A 1 22.51 -7.74 -0.83
CA ALA A 1 22.11 -8.76 -1.82
C ALA A 1 20.85 -9.49 -1.35
N GLU A 2 20.85 -10.09 -0.16
CA GLU A 2 19.66 -10.81 0.38
C GLU A 2 18.44 -9.91 0.57
N THR A 3 18.58 -8.71 1.15
CA THR A 3 17.47 -7.75 1.29
C THR A 3 16.86 -7.35 -0.05
N LEU A 4 17.69 -7.20 -1.09
CA LEU A 4 17.21 -6.86 -2.44
C LEU A 4 16.40 -8.02 -3.04
N ALA A 5 16.89 -9.25 -2.89
CA ALA A 5 16.18 -10.44 -3.39
C ALA A 5 14.85 -10.65 -2.65
N ALA A 6 14.83 -10.48 -1.34
CA ALA A 6 13.62 -10.61 -0.54
C ALA A 6 12.59 -9.52 -0.88
N ARG A 7 13.04 -8.29 -1.12
CA ARG A 7 12.19 -7.20 -1.63
C ARG A 7 11.59 -7.55 -3.00
N GLU A 8 12.40 -8.04 -3.93
CA GLU A 8 11.90 -8.46 -5.25
C GLU A 8 10.90 -9.60 -5.15
N ALA A 9 11.07 -10.51 -4.18
CA ALA A 9 10.11 -11.57 -3.90
C ALA A 9 8.77 -11.03 -3.42
N VAL A 10 8.76 -10.05 -2.50
CA VAL A 10 7.53 -9.37 -2.03
C VAL A 10 6.81 -8.68 -3.20
N ASP A 11 7.53 -7.84 -3.96
CA ASP A 11 6.99 -7.12 -5.11
C ASP A 11 6.42 -8.10 -6.15
N SER A 12 7.11 -9.21 -6.43
CA SER A 12 6.68 -10.21 -7.40
C SER A 12 5.42 -10.95 -6.94
N ALA A 13 5.38 -11.35 -5.66
CA ALA A 13 4.20 -11.99 -5.08
C ALA A 13 2.99 -11.06 -5.10
N ALA A 14 3.17 -9.79 -4.76
CA ALA A 14 2.12 -8.78 -4.84
C ALA A 14 1.62 -8.53 -6.28
N ARG A 15 2.53 -8.49 -7.27
CA ARG A 15 2.13 -8.36 -8.69
C ARG A 15 1.32 -9.56 -9.19
N SER A 16 1.73 -10.76 -8.80
CA SER A 16 1.00 -11.99 -9.10
C SER A 16 -0.36 -11.97 -8.44
N ALA A 17 -0.41 -11.64 -7.15
CA ALA A 17 -1.64 -11.60 -6.37
C ALA A 17 -2.60 -10.48 -6.81
N ALA A 18 -2.14 -9.36 -7.37
CA ALA A 18 -3.03 -8.31 -7.85
C ALA A 18 -3.67 -8.64 -9.21
N GLU A 19 -3.12 -9.58 -9.99
CA GLU A 19 -3.43 -9.82 -11.42
C GLU A 19 -3.36 -8.57 -12.32
N ARG A 20 -2.85 -7.47 -11.78
CA ARG A 20 -2.65 -6.17 -12.42
C ARG A 20 -1.24 -5.69 -12.08
N PRO A 21 -0.21 -6.31 -12.66
CA PRO A 21 1.17 -6.15 -12.20
C PRO A 21 1.70 -4.71 -12.32
N SER A 22 1.11 -3.90 -13.20
CA SER A 22 1.43 -2.48 -13.35
C SER A 22 0.94 -1.61 -12.19
N SER A 23 0.09 -2.11 -11.29
CA SER A 23 -0.39 -1.36 -10.12
C SER A 23 0.57 -1.42 -8.93
N VAL A 24 1.42 -2.46 -8.86
CA VAL A 24 2.40 -2.63 -7.78
C VAL A 24 3.76 -2.10 -8.24
N PHE A 25 4.07 -0.89 -7.80
CA PHE A 25 5.32 -0.22 -8.14
C PHE A 25 6.42 -0.52 -7.13
N PRO A 26 7.69 -0.58 -7.56
CA PRO A 26 8.80 -0.69 -6.62
C PRO A 26 8.88 0.50 -5.67
N VAL A 27 9.08 0.22 -4.38
CA VAL A 27 9.26 1.22 -3.30
C VAL A 27 10.64 1.92 -3.44
N PRO A 28 10.86 3.19 -3.05
CA PRO A 28 12.22 3.74 -3.05
C PRO A 28 13.18 2.98 -2.11
N SER A 29 14.50 3.13 -2.28
CA SER A 29 15.46 2.67 -1.26
C SER A 29 15.38 3.53 0.00
N ARG A 30 15.83 3.01 1.15
CA ARG A 30 15.87 3.79 2.40
C ARG A 30 16.63 5.11 2.23
N SER A 31 17.81 5.08 1.60
CA SER A 31 18.61 6.30 1.40
C SER A 31 17.94 7.30 0.45
N ALA A 32 17.12 6.82 -0.50
CA ALA A 32 16.29 7.68 -1.34
C ALA A 32 15.15 8.31 -0.53
N CYS A 33 14.49 7.55 0.34
CA CYS A 33 13.46 8.07 1.25
C CYS A 33 14.03 9.11 2.23
N GLU A 34 15.19 8.85 2.84
CA GLU A 34 15.88 9.80 3.72
C GLU A 34 16.19 11.11 2.97
N ALA A 35 16.76 11.02 1.76
CA ALA A 35 17.02 12.21 0.95
C ALA A 35 15.74 12.98 0.58
N ALA A 36 14.64 12.28 0.29
CA ALA A 36 13.35 12.90 -0.01
C ALA A 36 12.76 13.61 1.22
N THR A 37 12.88 12.99 2.40
CA THR A 37 12.46 13.55 3.70
C THR A 37 13.24 14.82 4.04
N ASP A 38 14.53 14.86 3.71
CA ASP A 38 15.39 16.06 3.83
C ASP A 38 15.09 17.16 2.79
N GLY A 39 14.09 16.97 1.92
CA GLY A 39 13.68 17.94 0.91
C GLY A 39 14.56 17.95 -0.35
N ALA A 40 15.31 16.88 -0.62
CA ALA A 40 16.08 16.77 -1.85
C ALA A 40 15.15 16.65 -3.08
N ASN A 41 15.61 17.17 -4.21
CA ASN A 41 14.87 17.10 -5.47
C ASN A 41 14.87 15.69 -6.10
N TYR A 42 14.03 15.50 -7.12
CA TYR A 42 13.89 14.23 -7.82
C TYR A 42 15.21 13.67 -8.35
N GLU A 43 16.08 14.50 -8.94
CA GLU A 43 17.36 14.05 -9.48
C GLU A 43 18.22 13.40 -8.39
N ARG A 44 18.34 14.08 -7.24
CA ARG A 44 19.15 13.60 -6.12
C ARG A 44 18.58 12.33 -5.49
N VAL A 45 17.26 12.26 -5.30
CA VAL A 45 16.58 11.08 -4.76
C VAL A 45 16.73 9.89 -5.71
N ASN A 46 16.59 10.13 -7.01
CA ASN A 46 16.72 9.11 -8.04
C ASN A 46 18.18 8.61 -8.19
N GLU A 47 19.17 9.48 -8.03
CA GLU A 47 20.59 9.10 -7.95
C GLU A 47 20.84 8.12 -6.79
N ARG A 48 20.31 8.42 -5.59
CA ARG A 48 20.42 7.54 -4.42
C ARG A 48 19.77 6.18 -4.68
N ASN A 49 18.56 6.18 -5.23
CA ASN A 49 17.85 4.95 -5.55
C ASN A 49 18.62 4.07 -6.56
N ARG A 50 19.23 4.68 -7.58
CA ARG A 50 20.07 3.96 -8.55
C ARG A 50 21.32 3.39 -7.90
N ALA A 51 21.97 4.15 -7.01
CA ALA A 51 23.16 3.67 -6.32
C ALA A 51 22.87 2.43 -5.46
N ASP A 52 21.70 2.37 -4.82
CA ASP A 52 21.34 1.28 -3.91
C ASP A 52 20.73 0.06 -4.61
N LEU A 53 19.92 0.28 -5.65
CA LEU A 53 19.05 -0.75 -6.24
C LEU A 53 19.34 -1.01 -7.72
N ASP A 54 20.25 -0.27 -8.34
CA ASP A 54 20.51 -0.27 -9.80
C ASP A 54 19.24 0.01 -10.63
N LYS A 55 18.26 0.72 -10.03
CA LYS A 55 16.97 1.02 -10.64
C LYS A 55 16.63 2.49 -10.47
N GLY A 56 16.07 3.09 -11.52
CA GLY A 56 15.53 4.44 -11.45
C GLY A 56 14.25 4.48 -10.61
N LEU A 57 13.97 5.65 -10.04
CA LEU A 57 12.75 5.94 -9.32
C LEU A 57 11.73 6.60 -10.25
N SER A 58 10.47 6.17 -10.20
CA SER A 58 9.39 6.85 -10.91
C SER A 58 9.03 8.18 -10.22
N ARG A 59 8.36 9.10 -10.92
CA ARG A 59 7.84 10.33 -10.26
C ARG A 59 6.82 10.02 -9.18
N GLN A 60 5.95 9.04 -9.40
CA GLN A 60 4.96 8.61 -8.40
C GLN A 60 5.66 8.09 -7.14
N SER A 61 6.65 7.21 -7.29
CA SER A 61 7.44 6.69 -6.17
C SER A 61 8.23 7.80 -5.45
N TYR A 62 8.72 8.82 -6.17
CA TYR A 62 9.36 9.99 -5.56
C TYR A 62 8.41 10.79 -4.67
N HIS A 63 7.17 11.03 -5.11
CA HIS A 63 6.20 11.83 -4.34
C HIS A 63 5.78 11.17 -3.02
N ILE A 64 5.79 9.84 -2.95
CA ILE A 64 5.49 9.10 -1.71
C ILE A 64 6.74 8.81 -0.86
N ALA A 65 7.96 9.00 -1.40
CA ALA A 65 9.20 8.66 -0.72
C ALA A 65 9.38 9.33 0.66
N PRO A 66 9.00 10.61 0.87
CA PRO A 66 9.06 11.22 2.20
C PRO A 66 8.17 10.48 3.22
N ALA A 67 6.91 10.21 2.86
CA ALA A 67 5.98 9.51 3.75
C ALA A 67 6.44 8.08 4.07
N VAL A 68 7.01 7.38 3.09
CA VAL A 68 7.63 6.06 3.30
C VAL A 68 8.83 6.17 4.25
N GLY A 69 9.65 7.21 4.11
CA GLY A 69 10.80 7.48 4.98
C GLY A 69 10.40 7.76 6.43
N GLU A 70 9.31 8.50 6.65
CA GLU A 70 8.76 8.76 7.98
C GLU A 70 8.29 7.47 8.67
N VAL A 71 7.57 6.61 7.94
CA VAL A 71 7.15 5.30 8.46
C VAL A 71 8.34 4.39 8.75
N ASP A 72 9.34 4.34 7.86
CA ASP A 72 10.57 3.57 8.08
C ASP A 72 11.34 4.04 9.32
N ALA A 73 11.49 5.36 9.50
CA ALA A 73 12.11 5.93 10.69
C ALA A 73 11.36 5.54 11.97
N PHE A 74 10.03 5.65 11.96
CA PHE A 74 9.19 5.26 13.09
C PHE A 74 9.32 3.76 13.43
N LEU A 75 9.33 2.87 12.43
CA LEU A 75 9.48 1.43 12.63
C LEU A 75 10.88 1.03 13.14
N ARG A 76 11.92 1.79 12.79
CA ARG A 76 13.26 1.58 13.36
C ARG A 76 13.31 1.94 14.84
N GLU A 77 12.64 3.01 15.24
CA GLU A 77 12.61 3.50 16.61
C GLU A 77 11.68 2.68 17.53
N ASP A 78 10.57 2.15 17.01
CA ASP A 78 9.58 1.38 17.78
C ASP A 78 9.46 -0.07 17.25
N GLU A 79 10.15 -1.01 17.92
CA GLU A 79 10.06 -2.42 17.59
C GLU A 79 8.65 -3.00 17.75
N ALA A 80 7.86 -2.51 18.71
CA ALA A 80 6.50 -2.99 18.94
C ALA A 80 5.54 -2.54 17.82
N ALA A 81 5.87 -1.45 17.11
CA ALA A 81 5.11 -1.01 15.95
C ALA A 81 5.27 -1.96 14.75
N ARG A 82 6.38 -2.71 14.64
CA ARG A 82 6.67 -3.62 13.51
C ARG A 82 5.67 -4.77 13.37
N ASP A 83 4.99 -5.13 14.46
CA ASP A 83 3.93 -6.15 14.46
C ASP A 83 2.51 -5.58 14.28
N ARG A 84 2.38 -4.24 14.29
CA ARG A 84 1.09 -3.53 14.26
C ARG A 84 0.86 -2.74 12.98
N ILE A 85 1.93 -2.23 12.38
CA ILE A 85 1.90 -1.51 11.11
C ILE A 85 2.34 -2.49 10.04
N LEU A 86 1.43 -2.77 9.12
CA LEU A 86 1.62 -3.76 8.07
C LEU A 86 1.51 -3.06 6.71
N GLU A 87 2.43 -3.37 5.80
CA GLU A 87 2.30 -2.96 4.41
C GLU A 87 1.13 -3.71 3.75
N ALA A 88 0.31 -3.01 2.97
CA ALA A 88 -0.82 -3.58 2.24
C ALA A 88 -1.03 -2.84 0.92
N HIS A 89 -1.56 -3.53 -0.08
CA HIS A 89 -1.85 -2.96 -1.40
C HIS A 89 -3.36 -3.02 -1.71
N PRO A 90 -4.01 -1.91 -2.13
CA PRO A 90 -5.46 -1.87 -2.33
C PRO A 90 -5.97 -2.94 -3.31
N GLU A 91 -5.35 -3.10 -4.47
CA GLU A 91 -5.83 -4.09 -5.47
C GLU A 91 -5.66 -5.54 -5.00
N VAL A 92 -4.63 -5.84 -4.18
CA VAL A 92 -4.47 -7.17 -3.58
C VAL A 92 -5.57 -7.39 -2.55
N CYS A 93 -5.83 -6.39 -1.71
CA CYS A 93 -6.89 -6.42 -0.71
C CYS A 93 -8.27 -6.59 -1.34
N PHE A 94 -8.60 -5.81 -2.38
CA PHE A 94 -9.88 -5.91 -3.05
C PHE A 94 -10.08 -7.23 -3.78
N ARG A 95 -9.06 -7.78 -4.45
CA ARG A 95 -9.14 -9.13 -5.02
C ARG A 95 -9.41 -10.17 -3.93
N GLY A 96 -8.73 -10.04 -2.79
CA GLY A 96 -8.89 -10.92 -1.63
C GLY A 96 -10.29 -10.86 -1.02
N LEU A 97 -10.84 -9.65 -0.84
CA LEU A 97 -12.19 -9.40 -0.34
C LEU A 97 -13.27 -9.88 -1.32
N ASN A 98 -13.07 -9.64 -2.62
CA ASN A 98 -13.96 -10.09 -3.69
C ASN A 98 -13.95 -11.62 -3.87
N GLY A 99 -12.86 -12.29 -3.46
CA GLY A 99 -12.65 -13.72 -3.70
C GLY A 99 -12.37 -14.06 -5.16
N GLY A 100 -11.99 -13.08 -5.98
CA GLY A 100 -11.81 -13.24 -7.42
C GLY A 100 -11.28 -11.99 -8.10
N PRO A 101 -10.93 -12.08 -9.40
CA PRO A 101 -10.37 -10.97 -10.17
C PRO A 101 -11.32 -9.76 -10.22
N LEU A 102 -10.71 -8.58 -10.35
CA LEU A 102 -11.39 -7.32 -10.63
C LEU A 102 -11.30 -7.06 -12.14
N GLU A 103 -12.42 -6.84 -12.81
CA GLU A 103 -12.55 -6.65 -14.26
C GLU A 103 -12.39 -5.19 -14.68
N HIS A 104 -12.78 -4.23 -13.82
CA HIS A 104 -12.85 -2.82 -14.20
C HIS A 104 -11.68 -1.99 -13.69
N SER A 105 -11.27 -0.96 -14.45
CA SER A 105 -10.27 0.02 -13.99
C SER A 105 -10.80 0.81 -12.80
N LYS A 106 -9.97 0.99 -11.76
CA LYS A 106 -10.36 1.67 -10.51
C LYS A 106 -10.81 3.12 -10.69
N THR A 107 -10.34 3.78 -11.75
CA THR A 107 -10.62 5.19 -12.04
C THR A 107 -11.99 5.45 -12.68
N GLY A 108 -12.67 4.39 -13.14
CA GLY A 108 -13.99 4.50 -13.75
C GLY A 108 -15.12 4.23 -12.75
N ALA A 109 -16.30 4.77 -13.02
CA ALA A 109 -17.49 4.48 -12.20
C ALA A 109 -17.78 2.97 -12.04
N PRO A 110 -17.61 2.12 -13.07
CA PRO A 110 -17.73 0.66 -12.91
C PRO A 110 -16.69 0.07 -11.94
N GLY A 111 -15.45 0.58 -11.95
CA GLY A 111 -14.41 0.10 -11.04
C GLY A 111 -14.64 0.52 -9.58
N VAL A 112 -15.18 1.72 -9.36
CA VAL A 112 -15.64 2.15 -8.03
C VAL A 112 -16.78 1.23 -7.55
N GLY A 113 -17.77 0.96 -8.40
CA GLY A 113 -18.88 0.06 -8.08
C GLY A 113 -18.41 -1.37 -7.75
N GLU A 114 -17.48 -1.90 -8.52
CA GLU A 114 -16.86 -3.21 -8.29
C GLU A 114 -16.16 -3.30 -6.93
N ARG A 115 -15.38 -2.27 -6.56
CA ARG A 115 -14.68 -2.21 -5.26
C ARG A 115 -15.64 -2.04 -4.08
N LEU A 116 -16.73 -1.29 -4.26
CA LEU A 116 -17.79 -1.22 -3.26
C LEU A 116 -18.52 -2.55 -3.10
N GLY A 117 -18.80 -3.25 -4.21
CA GLY A 117 -19.37 -4.60 -4.18
C GLY A 117 -18.45 -5.61 -3.50
N ALA A 118 -17.13 -5.52 -3.70
CA ALA A 118 -16.15 -6.34 -2.99
C ALA A 118 -16.14 -6.10 -1.47
N LEU A 119 -16.72 -5.00 -0.97
CA LEU A 119 -16.86 -4.72 0.45
C LEU A 119 -18.20 -5.22 1.03
N ASP A 120 -19.12 -5.70 0.19
CA ASP A 120 -20.38 -6.27 0.65
C ASP A 120 -20.13 -7.51 1.52
N GLY A 121 -20.81 -7.59 2.67
CA GLY A 121 -20.58 -8.65 3.67
C GLY A 121 -19.33 -8.43 4.54
N HIS A 122 -18.54 -7.40 4.28
CA HIS A 122 -17.44 -6.95 5.15
C HIS A 122 -17.76 -5.64 5.88
N LEU A 123 -18.61 -4.81 5.28
CA LEU A 123 -19.21 -3.62 5.89
C LEU A 123 -20.73 -3.71 5.78
N ASP A 124 -21.44 -3.13 6.76
CA ASP A 124 -22.91 -3.13 6.77
C ASP A 124 -23.50 -2.35 5.59
N ASP A 125 -22.85 -1.25 5.20
CA ASP A 125 -23.23 -0.42 4.06
C ASP A 125 -21.98 0.31 3.50
N PRO A 126 -21.28 -0.29 2.51
CA PRO A 126 -20.11 0.32 1.88
C PRO A 126 -20.40 1.68 1.25
N ASN A 127 -21.58 1.85 0.63
CA ASN A 127 -21.97 3.09 -0.05
C ASN A 127 -22.15 4.23 0.96
N ALA A 128 -22.84 3.98 2.06
CA ALA A 128 -22.98 4.96 3.13
C ALA A 128 -21.65 5.25 3.82
N ALA A 129 -20.76 4.25 3.96
CA ALA A 129 -19.42 4.46 4.48
C ALA A 129 -18.60 5.41 3.61
N LEU A 130 -18.54 5.17 2.29
CA LEU A 130 -17.88 6.06 1.34
C LEU A 130 -18.50 7.46 1.38
N GLY A 131 -19.84 7.56 1.39
CA GLY A 131 -20.54 8.84 1.47
C GLY A 131 -20.26 9.62 2.76
N ARG A 132 -19.95 8.95 3.88
CA ARG A 132 -19.47 9.62 5.11
C ARG A 132 -18.04 10.13 4.94
N VAL A 133 -17.14 9.32 4.39
CA VAL A 133 -15.75 9.73 4.12
C VAL A 133 -15.71 10.95 3.21
N CYS A 134 -16.43 10.93 2.08
CA CYS A 134 -16.47 12.06 1.14
C CYS A 134 -17.03 13.33 1.79
N ARG A 135 -18.03 13.22 2.68
CA ARG A 135 -18.57 14.39 3.39
C ARG A 135 -17.55 14.96 4.37
N VAL A 136 -16.88 14.11 5.14
CA VAL A 136 -15.81 14.54 6.05
C VAL A 136 -14.69 15.24 5.28
N LEU A 137 -14.26 14.69 4.14
CA LEU A 137 -13.25 15.31 3.28
C LEU A 137 -13.71 16.65 2.69
N SER A 138 -14.98 16.75 2.27
CA SER A 138 -15.55 18.01 1.76
C SER A 138 -15.67 19.10 2.82
N GLU A 139 -15.84 18.72 4.09
CA GLU A 139 -15.95 19.64 5.23
C GLU A 139 -14.58 19.94 5.85
N ALA A 140 -13.59 19.10 5.59
CA ALA A 140 -12.23 19.25 6.10
C ALA A 140 -11.54 20.45 5.43
N GLN A 141 -11.56 21.59 6.12
CA GLN A 141 -10.81 22.80 5.72
C GLN A 141 -9.33 22.75 6.12
N SER A 142 -8.77 21.55 6.34
CA SER A 142 -7.34 21.44 6.69
C SER A 142 -6.48 21.69 5.46
N ASP A 143 -5.40 22.46 5.62
CA ASP A 143 -4.42 22.70 4.55
C ASP A 143 -3.91 21.39 3.93
N VAL A 144 -3.83 20.32 4.73
CA VAL A 144 -3.43 18.97 4.30
C VAL A 144 -4.44 18.34 3.34
N ALA A 145 -5.74 18.34 3.67
CA ALA A 145 -6.78 17.79 2.80
C ALA A 145 -6.91 18.57 1.49
N VAL A 146 -6.77 19.91 1.56
CA VAL A 146 -6.82 20.78 0.37
C VAL A 146 -5.60 20.55 -0.53
N ALA A 147 -4.41 20.38 0.04
CA ALA A 147 -3.20 20.12 -0.72
C ALA A 147 -3.15 18.70 -1.32
N ALA A 148 -3.77 17.72 -0.64
CA ALA A 148 -3.78 16.33 -1.09
C ALA A 148 -4.72 16.08 -2.29
N ASP A 149 -5.76 16.91 -2.47
CA ASP A 149 -6.79 16.78 -3.53
C ASP A 149 -7.26 15.33 -3.75
N PRO A 150 -7.79 14.67 -2.69
CA PRO A 150 -8.08 13.24 -2.73
C PRO A 150 -9.21 12.94 -3.72
N THR A 151 -9.02 11.90 -4.52
CA THR A 151 -10.04 11.43 -5.46
C THR A 151 -11.03 10.46 -4.78
N VAL A 152 -12.10 10.12 -5.51
CA VAL A 152 -13.03 9.08 -5.04
C VAL A 152 -12.35 7.72 -4.96
N ASP A 153 -11.44 7.38 -5.89
CA ASP A 153 -10.72 6.11 -5.82
C ASP A 153 -9.72 6.07 -4.65
N ASP A 154 -9.10 7.19 -4.27
CA ASP A 154 -8.29 7.25 -3.04
C ASP A 154 -9.13 6.94 -1.78
N ALA A 155 -10.34 7.50 -1.70
CA ALA A 155 -11.26 7.24 -0.59
C ALA A 155 -11.73 5.77 -0.56
N VAL A 156 -11.95 5.16 -1.72
CA VAL A 156 -12.30 3.73 -1.83
C VAL A 156 -11.12 2.85 -1.44
N ASP A 157 -9.91 3.13 -1.94
CA ASP A 157 -8.68 2.42 -1.58
C ASP A 157 -8.45 2.46 -0.06
N ALA A 158 -8.59 3.63 0.57
CA ALA A 158 -8.49 3.78 2.02
C ALA A 158 -9.56 2.97 2.77
N LEU A 159 -10.80 2.91 2.28
CA LEU A 159 -11.86 2.11 2.88
C LEU A 159 -11.59 0.61 2.77
N GLY A 160 -11.07 0.14 1.63
CA GLY A 160 -10.66 -1.24 1.43
C GLY A 160 -9.53 -1.66 2.37
N LEU A 161 -8.47 -0.85 2.45
CA LEU A 161 -7.35 -1.07 3.36
C LEU A 161 -7.81 -1.07 4.84
N ALA A 162 -8.68 -0.13 5.23
CA ALA A 162 -9.23 -0.08 6.57
C ALA A 162 -10.09 -1.32 6.90
N THR A 163 -10.80 -1.86 5.91
CA THR A 163 -11.61 -3.08 6.08
C THR A 163 -10.71 -4.30 6.36
N VAL A 164 -9.58 -4.42 5.67
CA VAL A 164 -8.58 -5.46 5.95
C VAL A 164 -7.92 -5.23 7.31
N ALA A 165 -7.54 -3.99 7.65
CA ALA A 165 -6.88 -3.66 8.91
C ALA A 165 -7.75 -3.90 10.16
N ARG A 166 -9.08 -4.00 10.01
CA ARG A 166 -10.00 -4.36 11.10
C ARG A 166 -10.03 -5.85 11.44
N ARG A 167 -9.44 -6.69 10.59
CA ARG A 167 -9.38 -8.14 10.82
C ARG A 167 -8.38 -8.47 11.93
N PRO A 168 -8.65 -9.51 12.74
CA PRO A 168 -7.64 -10.09 13.62
C PRO A 168 -6.38 -10.47 12.84
N LEU A 169 -5.20 -10.28 13.45
CA LEU A 169 -3.92 -10.54 12.80
C LEU A 169 -3.76 -12.00 12.34
N ASP A 170 -4.35 -12.94 13.08
CA ASP A 170 -4.36 -14.37 12.77
C ASP A 170 -5.32 -14.77 11.63
N GLU A 171 -6.22 -13.87 11.22
CA GLU A 171 -7.02 -14.01 9.99
C GLU A 171 -6.32 -13.44 8.75
N LEU A 172 -5.24 -12.67 8.92
CA LEU A 172 -4.50 -12.08 7.81
C LEU A 172 -3.56 -13.09 7.16
N ARG A 173 -3.40 -12.95 5.85
CA ARG A 173 -2.41 -13.65 5.04
C ARG A 173 -1.31 -12.68 4.62
N PHE A 174 -0.16 -13.21 4.27
CA PHE A 174 1.02 -12.42 3.88
C PHE A 174 1.62 -12.89 2.57
N LEU A 175 2.14 -11.93 1.80
CA LEU A 175 2.90 -12.15 0.58
C LEU A 175 4.37 -11.76 0.79
N PRO A 176 5.33 -12.63 0.43
CA PRO A 176 5.17 -14.02 0.02
C PRO A 176 4.73 -14.89 1.20
N GLU A 177 3.99 -15.96 0.93
CA GLU A 177 3.57 -16.85 2.02
C GLU A 177 4.78 -17.52 2.68
N GLY A 178 4.73 -17.61 4.02
CA GLY A 178 5.64 -18.45 4.81
C GLY A 178 7.06 -17.91 4.85
N ALA A 179 7.31 -16.77 4.20
CA ALA A 179 8.58 -16.07 4.26
C ALA A 179 8.66 -15.22 5.54
N ASP A 180 9.74 -15.40 6.30
CA ASP A 180 10.12 -14.51 7.42
C ASP A 180 11.26 -13.59 6.97
N TYR A 181 11.08 -12.94 5.83
CA TYR A 181 12.06 -11.99 5.33
C TYR A 181 12.11 -10.77 6.23
N ARG A 182 13.33 -10.35 6.56
CA ARG A 182 13.60 -9.13 7.30
C ARG A 182 14.70 -8.35 6.60
N ASP A 183 14.62 -7.03 6.69
CA ASP A 183 15.66 -6.17 6.18
C ASP A 183 16.85 -6.06 7.15
N GLY A 184 17.82 -5.20 6.82
CA GLY A 184 19.00 -4.97 7.67
C GLY A 184 18.71 -4.39 9.06
N GLU A 185 17.50 -3.84 9.28
CA GLU A 185 17.05 -3.28 10.56
C GLU A 185 16.16 -4.28 11.33
N GLY A 186 15.90 -5.46 10.75
CA GLY A 186 15.02 -6.48 11.31
C GLY A 186 13.53 -6.22 11.08
N ILE A 187 13.17 -5.27 10.21
CA ILE A 187 11.78 -4.96 9.87
C ILE A 187 11.24 -6.07 8.94
N PRO A 188 10.08 -6.68 9.26
CA PRO A 188 9.46 -7.69 8.40
C PRO A 188 9.16 -7.13 7.01
N MET A 189 9.56 -7.87 5.97
CA MET A 189 9.27 -7.53 4.58
C MET A 189 8.20 -8.48 4.04
N ARG A 190 6.95 -8.01 4.12
CA ARG A 190 5.76 -8.78 3.74
C ARG A 190 4.58 -7.85 3.50
N MET A 191 3.68 -8.25 2.61
CA MET A 191 2.46 -7.51 2.33
C MET A 191 1.24 -8.25 2.86
N ALA A 192 0.45 -7.60 3.71
CA ALA A 192 -0.75 -8.14 4.33
C ALA A 192 -1.97 -8.03 3.42
N TYR A 193 -2.83 -9.04 3.48
CA TYR A 193 -4.16 -9.02 2.87
C TYR A 193 -5.09 -9.99 3.61
N TRP A 194 -6.39 -9.90 3.34
CA TRP A 194 -7.38 -10.90 3.78
C TRP A 194 -8.01 -11.56 2.55
N SER A 195 -8.19 -12.89 2.62
CA SER A 195 -9.02 -13.64 1.67
C SER A 195 -9.40 -15.00 2.25
N ALA A 196 -10.60 -15.47 1.91
CA ALA A 196 -11.09 -16.78 2.31
C ALA A 196 -10.21 -17.89 1.71
N GLU A 197 -9.94 -17.80 0.41
CA GLU A 197 -9.02 -18.68 -0.31
C GLU A 197 -7.68 -17.98 -0.52
N ARG A 198 -6.70 -18.69 -1.07
CA ARG A 198 -5.40 -18.10 -1.36
C ARG A 198 -5.41 -17.46 -2.74
N LEU A 199 -4.57 -16.45 -2.93
CA LEU A 199 -4.47 -15.70 -4.19
C LEU A 199 -3.39 -16.21 -5.16
N ASP A 200 -2.70 -17.29 -4.79
CA ASP A 200 -1.60 -17.96 -5.50
C ASP A 200 -2.00 -19.27 -6.20
#